data_AF-A0A818SJP1-F1
#
_entry.id   AF-A0A818SJP1-F1
#
_cell.length_a   1.000
_cell.length_b   1.000
_cell.length_c   1.000
_cell.angle_alpha   90.00
_cell.angle_beta   90.00
_cell.angle_gamma   90.00
#
_symmetry.space_group_name_H-M   'P 1'
#
loop_
_entity.id
_entity.type
_entity.pdbx_description
1 polymer ?
#
loop_
_entity_poly.entity_id
_entity_poly.type
_entity_poly.pdbx_seq_one_letter_code
_entity_poly.pdbx_strand_id
1 'polypeptide(L)'
;MVMLLINPVTLTENGMVSIGRRQRLRYWFTIVRNKITTFNLFPDRLGDDENRIREQRYTSQLYVVLLCVSILVLIIITSLAPQYNTRTIEFPTITIYKELQNRFPDTLTCPCSQVSIPYERFIELYPSFHQVCSSVFISKQWTTHVFPGSYIRAYKDFRVQAAGQFQLLQSLCALAEQTVVRALQDFAKNEFITANVISPTVFDAQMQSTISTFQLATPSAFISTLELIRRATHGNAFMTVYASNWE
;
A
#
# COMPACT_ATOMS: atom_id res chain seq x y z
N MET A 1 94.08 11.42 -8.18
CA MET A 1 94.18 10.04 -8.71
C MET A 1 93.61 9.12 -7.63
N VAL A 2 92.29 8.93 -7.59
CA VAL A 2 91.53 7.87 -8.29
C VAL A 2 91.96 6.46 -7.84
N MET A 3 91.16 5.85 -6.96
CA MET A 3 90.84 4.42 -6.97
C MET A 3 89.34 4.35 -7.34
N LEU A 4 89.01 4.14 -8.62
CA LEU A 4 88.66 2.84 -9.20
C LEU A 4 87.46 2.16 -8.51
N LEU A 5 86.25 2.51 -8.96
CA LEU A 5 85.11 1.61 -8.97
C LEU A 5 84.87 1.16 -10.40
N ILE A 6 84.91 -0.16 -10.57
CA ILE A 6 84.87 -0.89 -11.83
C ILE A 6 83.44 -0.91 -12.38
N ASN A 7 83.37 -0.55 -13.66
CA ASN A 7 82.24 -0.68 -14.58
C ASN A 7 81.89 -2.17 -14.82
N PRO A 8 80.69 -2.50 -15.32
CA PRO A 8 80.61 -2.63 -16.77
C PRO A 8 79.35 -2.01 -17.35
N VAL A 9 79.57 -0.99 -18.17
CA VAL A 9 78.68 -0.57 -19.25
C VAL A 9 78.81 -1.62 -20.36
N THR A 10 77.69 -2.16 -20.83
CA THR A 10 77.61 -2.84 -22.12
C THR A 10 77.14 -1.82 -23.15
N LEU A 11 78.03 -1.46 -24.07
CA LEU A 11 77.76 -0.60 -25.22
C LEU A 11 77.28 -1.47 -26.38
N THR A 12 76.12 -1.14 -26.93
CA THR A 12 75.72 -1.52 -28.30
C THR A 12 75.69 -0.24 -29.14
N GLU A 13 76.39 -0.27 -30.28
CA GLU A 13 76.22 0.70 -31.37
C GLU A 13 74.75 0.75 -31.80
N ASN A 14 74.27 1.96 -32.11
CA ASN A 14 72.89 2.36 -32.41
C ASN A 14 72.06 2.67 -31.16
N GLY A 15 71.97 3.97 -30.89
CA GLY A 15 71.32 4.55 -29.72
C GLY A 15 69.85 4.20 -29.60
N MET A 16 69.55 3.32 -28.64
CA MET A 16 68.35 3.40 -27.79
C MET A 16 68.67 2.63 -26.50
N VAL A 17 68.87 3.36 -25.41
CA VAL A 17 69.08 2.78 -24.07
C VAL A 17 67.80 2.08 -23.63
N SER A 18 67.71 0.77 -23.83
CA SER A 18 66.64 -0.03 -23.23
C SER A 18 67.01 -0.33 -21.77
N ILE A 19 66.63 0.57 -20.87
CA ILE A 19 66.79 0.31 -19.43
C ILE A 19 65.88 -0.87 -19.08
N GLY A 20 66.49 -1.98 -18.67
CA GLY A 20 65.77 -3.17 -18.26
C GLY A 20 64.76 -2.84 -17.16
N ARG A 21 63.50 -3.25 -17.35
CA ARG A 21 62.33 -2.94 -16.49
C ARG A 21 62.59 -3.18 -14.99
N ARG A 22 63.47 -4.14 -14.64
CA ARG A 22 63.89 -4.46 -13.26
C ARG A 22 64.78 -3.38 -12.61
N GLN A 23 65.65 -2.71 -13.36
CA GLN A 23 66.53 -1.66 -12.83
C GLN A 23 65.76 -0.37 -12.56
N ARG A 24 64.80 -0.02 -13.43
CA ARG A 24 63.85 1.08 -13.20
C ARG A 24 63.02 0.87 -11.94
N LEU A 25 62.51 -0.34 -11.72
CA LEU A 25 61.74 -0.68 -10.51
C LEU A 25 62.56 -0.51 -9.23
N ARG A 26 63.82 -0.99 -9.21
CA ARG A 26 64.69 -0.84 -8.04
C ARG A 26 65.04 0.61 -7.72
N TYR A 27 65.31 1.41 -8.75
CA TYR A 27 65.59 2.84 -8.59
C TYR A 27 64.38 3.63 -8.07
N TRP A 28 63.18 3.33 -8.59
CA TRP A 28 61.95 3.93 -8.08
C TRP A 28 61.65 3.50 -6.64
N PHE A 29 61.91 2.24 -6.30
CA PHE A 29 61.71 1.73 -4.95
C PHE A 29 62.60 2.45 -3.92
N THR A 30 63.86 2.73 -4.26
CA THR A 30 64.77 3.45 -3.36
C THR A 30 64.39 4.92 -3.19
N ILE A 31 63.95 5.60 -4.25
CA ILE A 31 63.45 6.98 -4.16
C ILE A 31 62.19 7.08 -3.29
N VAL A 32 61.23 6.18 -3.52
CA VAL A 32 59.97 6.15 -2.78
C VAL A 32 60.24 5.83 -1.31
N ARG A 33 61.09 4.84 -1.02
CA ARG A 33 61.50 4.50 0.35
C ARG A 33 62.11 5.70 1.06
N ASN A 34 63.04 6.39 0.43
CA ASN A 34 63.70 7.55 1.05
C ASN A 34 62.71 8.68 1.32
N LYS A 35 61.82 8.99 0.38
CA LYS A 35 60.78 10.01 0.57
C LYS A 35 59.80 9.64 1.69
N ILE A 36 59.40 8.38 1.81
CA ILE A 36 58.51 7.89 2.88
C ILE A 36 59.20 7.99 4.25
N THR A 37 60.49 7.67 4.34
CA THR A 37 61.24 7.74 5.62
C THR A 37 61.51 9.15 6.10
N THR A 38 61.53 10.14 5.19
CA THR A 38 61.73 11.56 5.53
C THR A 38 60.43 12.36 5.63
N PHE A 39 59.29 11.74 5.33
CA PHE A 39 58.00 12.42 5.31
C PHE A 39 57.49 12.67 6.74
N ASN A 40 57.20 13.93 7.05
CA ASN A 40 56.60 14.37 8.30
C ASN A 40 55.41 15.27 7.96
N LEU A 41 54.21 14.81 8.25
CA LEU A 41 52.96 15.51 7.95
C LEU A 41 52.65 16.58 9.01
N PHE A 42 53.21 16.45 10.21
CA PHE A 42 53.02 17.37 11.33
C PHE A 42 54.35 17.99 11.78
N PRO A 43 55.00 18.81 10.94
CA PRO A 43 56.23 19.49 11.33
C PRO A 43 55.92 20.60 12.33
N ASP A 44 56.56 20.56 13.49
CA ASP A 44 56.49 21.61 14.49
C ASP A 44 57.48 22.73 14.15
N ARG A 45 57.06 24.01 14.27
CA ARG A 45 57.88 25.16 13.87
C ARG A 45 58.99 25.50 14.88
N LEU A 46 58.99 24.88 16.05
CA LEU A 46 59.89 25.17 17.18
C LEU A 46 60.82 24.01 17.56
N GLY A 47 60.88 22.93 16.76
CA GLY A 47 61.55 21.68 17.13
C GLY A 47 63.01 21.59 16.69
N ASP A 48 63.94 21.92 17.58
CA ASP A 48 65.39 21.64 17.44
C ASP A 48 65.79 20.32 18.13
N ASP A 49 64.82 19.60 18.73
CA ASP A 49 65.03 18.35 19.45
C ASP A 49 64.82 17.13 18.54
N GLU A 50 65.87 16.33 18.39
CA GLU A 50 65.92 15.15 17.51
C GLU A 50 64.91 14.07 17.91
N ASN A 51 64.60 13.95 19.21
CA ASN A 51 63.60 12.99 19.70
C ASN A 51 62.18 13.38 19.26
N ARG A 52 61.83 14.67 19.30
CA ARG A 52 60.51 15.16 18.86
C ARG A 52 60.30 14.98 17.36
N ILE A 53 61.34 15.20 16.55
CA ILE A 53 61.28 14.95 15.09
C ILE A 53 61.02 13.47 14.81
N ARG A 54 61.61 12.57 15.61
CA ARG A 54 61.42 11.13 15.46
C ARG A 54 59.99 10.70 15.80
N GLU A 55 59.42 11.23 16.89
CA GLU A 55 58.02 10.99 17.26
C GLU A 55 57.05 11.51 16.19
N GLN A 56 57.28 12.69 15.64
CA GLN A 56 56.47 13.27 14.56
C GLN A 56 56.48 12.42 13.29
N ARG A 57 57.64 11.82 12.94
CA ARG A 57 57.72 10.89 11.81
C ARG A 57 56.92 9.61 12.08
N TYR A 58 57.00 9.05 13.28
CA TYR A 58 56.22 7.85 13.64
C TYR A 58 54.71 8.12 13.64
N THR A 59 54.26 9.25 14.19
CA THR A 59 52.84 9.62 14.18
C THR A 59 52.34 9.91 12.77
N SER A 60 53.14 10.57 11.93
CA SER A 60 52.83 10.79 10.51
C SER A 60 52.72 9.47 9.74
N GLN A 61 53.64 8.54 9.96
CA GLN A 61 53.61 7.22 9.32
C GLN A 61 52.40 6.41 9.77
N LEU A 62 52.10 6.39 11.08
CA LEU A 62 50.93 5.71 11.63
C LEU A 62 49.63 6.31 11.07
N TYR A 63 49.54 7.63 10.97
CA TYR A 63 48.38 8.33 10.40
C TYR A 63 48.18 7.98 8.93
N VAL A 64 49.24 8.02 8.11
CA VAL A 64 49.16 7.65 6.69
C VAL A 64 48.76 6.18 6.52
N VAL A 65 49.30 5.27 7.34
CA VAL A 65 48.92 3.85 7.32
C VAL A 65 47.45 3.69 7.67
N LEU A 66 46.97 4.31 8.76
CA LEU A 66 45.56 4.26 9.16
C LEU A 66 44.63 4.85 8.10
N LEU A 67 45.02 5.96 7.46
CA LEU A 67 44.28 6.59 6.37
C LEU A 67 44.21 5.68 5.13
N CYS A 68 45.32 5.04 4.76
CA CYS A 68 45.31 4.07 3.67
C CYS A 68 44.43 2.86 4.01
N VAL A 69 44.48 2.35 5.24
CA VAL A 69 43.63 1.24 5.69
C VAL A 69 42.16 1.63 5.67
N SER A 70 41.79 2.82 6.14
CA SER A 70 40.39 3.27 6.14
C SER A 70 39.85 3.45 4.73
N ILE A 71 40.64 4.03 3.82
CA ILE A 71 40.30 4.13 2.39
C ILE A 71 40.14 2.74 1.76
N LEU A 72 41.04 1.80 2.06
CA LEU A 72 40.93 0.43 1.57
C LEU A 72 39.64 -0.25 2.06
N VAL A 73 39.30 -0.11 3.34
CA VAL A 73 38.05 -0.65 3.90
C VAL A 73 36.83 -0.04 3.20
N LEU A 74 36.81 1.28 2.96
CA LEU A 74 35.72 1.92 2.23
C LEU A 74 35.59 1.41 0.78
N ILE A 75 36.71 1.22 0.08
CA ILE A 75 36.73 0.65 -1.27
C ILE A 75 36.20 -0.79 -1.26
N ILE A 76 36.60 -1.59 -0.28
CA ILE A 76 36.14 -2.97 -0.12
C ILE A 76 34.62 -2.99 0.13
N ILE A 77 34.11 -2.19 1.07
CA ILE A 77 32.67 -2.13 1.38
C ILE A 77 31.86 -1.69 0.16
N THR A 78 32.32 -0.66 -0.56
CA THR A 78 31.60 -0.13 -1.74
C THR A 78 31.66 -1.08 -2.94
N SER A 79 32.76 -1.81 -3.14
CA SER A 79 32.91 -2.78 -4.23
C SER A 79 32.19 -4.10 -3.97
N LEU A 80 32.02 -4.50 -2.70
CA LEU A 80 31.26 -5.69 -2.30
C LEU A 80 29.75 -5.44 -2.15
N ALA A 81 29.29 -4.21 -2.34
CA ALA A 81 27.87 -3.90 -2.29
C ALA A 81 27.11 -4.75 -3.34
N PRO A 82 26.14 -5.57 -2.93
CA PRO A 82 25.41 -6.43 -3.85
C PRO A 82 24.64 -5.57 -4.86
N GLN A 83 24.72 -5.95 -6.14
CA GLN A 83 23.91 -5.35 -7.20
C GLN A 83 22.57 -6.09 -7.29
N TYR A 84 21.48 -5.34 -7.11
CA TYR A 84 20.13 -5.88 -7.28
C TYR A 84 19.71 -5.76 -8.74
N ASN A 85 19.36 -6.89 -9.36
CA ASN A 85 18.78 -6.93 -10.69
C ASN A 85 17.28 -7.13 -10.61
N THR A 86 16.51 -6.13 -11.02
CA THR A 86 15.06 -6.25 -11.15
C THR A 86 14.73 -7.02 -12.42
N ARG A 87 13.97 -8.10 -12.30
CA ARG A 87 13.40 -8.83 -13.44
C ARG A 87 11.90 -8.59 -13.49
N THR A 88 11.40 -8.17 -14.65
CA THR A 88 9.97 -7.99 -14.90
C THR A 88 9.41 -9.21 -15.62
N ILE A 89 8.21 -9.64 -15.23
CA ILE A 89 7.46 -10.70 -15.87
C ILE A 89 6.12 -10.11 -16.26
N GLU A 90 5.86 -10.05 -17.56
CA GLU A 90 4.62 -9.50 -18.10
C GLU A 90 3.49 -10.52 -17.97
N PHE A 91 2.32 -10.06 -17.52
CA PHE A 91 1.07 -10.84 -17.41
C PHE A 91 1.25 -12.23 -16.76
N PRO A 92 1.77 -12.32 -15.52
CA PRO A 92 1.97 -13.60 -14.85
C PRO A 92 0.62 -14.29 -14.59
N THR A 93 0.59 -15.61 -14.71
CA THR A 93 -0.54 -16.40 -14.23
C THR A 93 -0.59 -16.40 -12.70
N ILE A 94 -1.76 -16.68 -12.11
CA ILE A 94 -1.92 -16.73 -10.65
C ILE A 94 -0.98 -17.75 -9.98
N THR A 95 -0.63 -18.84 -10.67
CA THR A 95 0.31 -19.85 -10.16
C THR A 95 1.72 -19.30 -10.10
N ILE A 96 2.18 -18.60 -11.14
CA ILE A 96 3.49 -17.95 -11.19
C ILE A 96 3.59 -16.87 -10.10
N TYR A 97 2.55 -16.05 -9.94
CA TYR A 97 2.50 -15.04 -8.89
C TYR A 97 2.66 -15.67 -7.49
N LYS A 98 1.90 -16.73 -7.20
CA LYS A 98 1.98 -17.44 -5.91
C LYS A 98 3.37 -18.03 -5.64
N GLU A 99 3.99 -18.63 -6.66
CA GLU A 99 5.35 -19.16 -6.54
C GLU A 99 6.37 -18.05 -6.24
N LEU A 100 6.30 -16.93 -6.97
CA LEU A 100 7.17 -15.79 -6.76
C LEU A 100 6.95 -15.12 -5.40
N GLN A 101 5.70 -14.99 -4.97
CA GLN A 101 5.35 -14.40 -3.67
C GLN A 101 5.92 -15.24 -2.52
N ASN A 102 5.89 -16.57 -2.65
CA ASN A 102 6.50 -17.47 -1.66
C ASN A 102 8.04 -17.37 -1.65
N ARG A 103 8.66 -17.12 -2.80
CA ARG A 103 10.11 -17.05 -2.94
C ARG A 103 10.70 -15.68 -2.57
N PHE A 104 9.94 -14.61 -2.80
CA PHE A 104 10.38 -13.22 -2.65
C PHE A 104 9.30 -12.35 -1.96
N PRO A 105 8.90 -12.67 -0.72
CA PRO A 105 7.75 -12.02 -0.08
C PRO A 105 7.95 -10.51 0.15
N ASP A 106 9.18 -10.09 0.48
CA ASP A 106 9.46 -8.69 0.89
C ASP A 106 9.81 -7.77 -0.29
N THR A 107 10.17 -8.33 -1.44
CA THR A 107 10.69 -7.58 -2.59
C THR A 107 9.84 -7.70 -3.86
N LEU A 108 8.91 -8.66 -3.91
CA LEU A 108 8.01 -8.81 -5.04
C LEU A 108 6.97 -7.68 -5.06
N THR A 109 6.88 -7.00 -6.19
CA THR A 109 5.82 -6.04 -6.48
C THR A 109 5.05 -6.49 -7.72
N CYS A 110 3.71 -6.54 -7.60
CA CYS A 110 2.83 -6.92 -8.69
C CYS A 110 1.76 -5.83 -8.85
N PRO A 111 2.03 -4.78 -9.62
CA PRO A 111 1.07 -3.71 -9.84
C PRO A 111 -0.13 -4.21 -10.64
N CYS A 112 -1.32 -3.71 -10.32
CA CYS A 112 -2.53 -4.01 -11.07
C CYS A 112 -2.57 -3.20 -12.37
N SER A 113 -2.98 -3.82 -13.48
CA SER A 113 -3.25 -3.10 -14.73
C SER A 113 -4.48 -2.20 -14.62
N GLN A 114 -5.45 -2.61 -13.81
CA GLN A 114 -6.65 -1.85 -13.47
C GLN A 114 -6.71 -1.68 -11.95
N VAL A 115 -6.62 -0.43 -11.48
CA VAL A 115 -6.58 -0.10 -10.05
C VAL A 115 -7.98 -0.11 -9.43
N SER A 116 -9.02 0.12 -10.23
CA SER A 116 -10.39 0.23 -9.77
C SER A 116 -11.30 -0.75 -10.50
N ILE A 117 -11.96 -1.65 -9.78
CA ILE A 117 -12.82 -2.70 -10.33
C ILE A 117 -14.19 -2.61 -9.66
N PRO A 118 -15.29 -2.38 -10.40
CA PRO A 118 -16.61 -2.31 -9.80
C PRO A 118 -17.03 -3.67 -9.22
N TYR A 119 -17.72 -3.65 -8.07
CA TYR A 119 -18.09 -4.87 -7.34
C TYR A 119 -18.97 -5.81 -8.18
N GLU A 120 -19.80 -5.28 -9.09
CA GLU A 120 -20.64 -6.09 -9.98
C GLU A 120 -19.87 -7.12 -10.83
N ARG A 121 -18.56 -6.93 -11.03
CA ARG A 121 -17.74 -7.86 -11.83
C ARG A 121 -17.40 -9.15 -11.09
N PHE A 122 -17.51 -9.18 -9.76
CA PHE A 122 -17.03 -10.31 -8.97
C PHE A 122 -17.86 -10.59 -7.70
N ILE A 123 -18.86 -9.76 -7.37
CA ILE A 123 -19.81 -9.99 -6.28
C ILE A 123 -21.22 -10.03 -6.85
N GLU A 124 -21.97 -11.04 -6.42
CA GLU A 124 -23.40 -11.16 -6.70
C GLU A 124 -24.16 -11.34 -5.40
N LEU A 125 -25.20 -10.52 -5.18
CA LEU A 125 -26.00 -10.52 -3.96
C LEU A 125 -27.47 -10.76 -4.31
N TYR A 126 -28.08 -11.75 -3.65
CA TYR A 126 -29.46 -12.13 -3.87
C TYR A 126 -30.31 -11.82 -2.61
N PRO A 127 -31.18 -10.81 -2.65
CA PRO A 127 -31.99 -10.46 -1.50
C PRO A 127 -33.14 -11.46 -1.30
N SER A 128 -33.46 -11.76 -0.04
CA SER A 128 -34.67 -12.50 0.34
C SER A 128 -35.57 -11.62 1.18
N PHE A 129 -36.82 -11.44 0.75
CA PHE A 129 -37.81 -10.66 1.48
C PHE A 129 -38.64 -11.56 2.41
N HIS A 130 -39.24 -10.94 3.43
CA HIS A 130 -40.12 -11.64 4.36
C HIS A 130 -41.34 -12.22 3.61
N GLN A 131 -41.76 -13.44 3.96
CA GLN A 131 -42.85 -14.17 3.28
C GLN A 131 -44.17 -13.40 3.25
N VAL A 132 -44.39 -12.49 4.21
CA VAL A 132 -45.58 -11.64 4.23
C VAL A 132 -45.67 -10.74 2.99
N CYS A 133 -44.53 -10.32 2.44
CA CYS A 133 -44.44 -9.46 1.26
C CYS A 133 -44.67 -10.20 -0.05
N SER A 134 -44.90 -11.51 -0.01
CA SER A 134 -45.39 -12.31 -1.14
C SER A 134 -46.71 -13.02 -0.82
N SER A 135 -47.32 -12.71 0.33
CA SER A 135 -48.54 -13.34 0.81
C SER A 135 -49.81 -12.67 0.28
N VAL A 136 -50.95 -13.33 0.47
CA VAL A 136 -52.27 -12.77 0.15
C VAL A 136 -52.56 -11.47 0.90
N PHE A 137 -51.94 -11.23 2.07
CA PHE A 137 -52.24 -10.07 2.92
C PHE A 137 -51.87 -8.72 2.31
N ILE A 138 -50.94 -8.69 1.35
CA ILE A 138 -50.59 -7.47 0.61
C ILE A 138 -51.29 -7.38 -0.75
N SER A 139 -52.12 -8.35 -1.09
CA SER A 139 -52.81 -8.40 -2.38
C SER A 139 -53.99 -7.43 -2.41
N LYS A 140 -54.28 -6.88 -3.59
CA LYS A 140 -55.48 -6.06 -3.81
C LYS A 140 -56.77 -6.84 -3.58
N GLN A 141 -56.76 -8.15 -3.84
CA GLN A 141 -57.92 -9.02 -3.60
C GLN A 141 -58.26 -9.08 -2.11
N TRP A 142 -57.25 -9.22 -1.24
CA TRP A 142 -57.43 -9.24 0.20
C TRP A 142 -57.97 -7.91 0.73
N THR A 143 -57.37 -6.79 0.33
CA THR A 143 -57.82 -5.46 0.78
C THR A 143 -59.25 -5.17 0.34
N THR A 144 -59.64 -5.59 -0.87
CA THR A 144 -61.03 -5.47 -1.36
C THR A 144 -62.00 -6.39 -0.61
N HIS A 145 -61.55 -7.59 -0.23
CA HIS A 145 -62.36 -8.53 0.55
C HIS A 145 -62.60 -8.06 1.98
N VAL A 146 -61.57 -7.51 2.62
CA VAL A 146 -61.67 -6.94 3.98
C VAL A 146 -62.54 -5.68 3.96
N PHE A 147 -62.46 -4.84 2.92
CA PHE A 147 -63.25 -3.60 2.80
C PHE A 147 -64.09 -3.54 1.50
N PRO A 148 -65.25 -4.20 1.43
CA PRO A 148 -66.06 -4.27 0.21
C PRO A 148 -66.90 -3.00 -0.07
N GLY A 149 -66.50 -1.83 0.44
CA GLY A 149 -67.02 -0.51 0.04
C GLY A 149 -68.50 -0.20 0.34
N SER A 150 -69.26 -1.13 0.89
CA SER A 150 -70.68 -0.95 1.22
C SER A 150 -71.00 -1.44 2.63
N TYR A 151 -72.06 -0.85 3.20
CA TYR A 151 -72.62 -1.05 4.54
C TYR A 151 -72.00 -0.19 5.65
N ILE A 152 -72.86 0.70 6.17
CA ILE A 152 -72.75 1.47 7.40
C ILE A 152 -72.28 0.52 8.50
N ARG A 153 -70.99 0.57 8.83
CA ARG A 153 -70.39 -0.29 9.84
C ARG A 153 -69.98 0.54 11.03
N ALA A 154 -70.33 0.06 12.21
CA ALA A 154 -69.95 0.66 13.47
C ALA A 154 -68.44 0.89 13.50
N TYR A 155 -68.00 2.00 14.11
CA TYR A 155 -66.59 2.37 14.28
C TYR A 155 -65.72 1.25 14.92
N LYS A 156 -66.35 0.25 15.54
CA LYS A 156 -65.75 -0.94 16.14
C LYS A 156 -65.59 -2.15 15.22
N ASP A 157 -65.98 -2.09 13.94
CA ASP A 157 -65.78 -3.20 13.01
C ASP A 157 -64.30 -3.34 12.65
N PHE A 158 -63.72 -4.49 13.01
CA PHE A 158 -62.30 -4.78 12.77
C PHE A 158 -61.91 -4.57 11.31
N ARG A 159 -62.82 -4.80 10.37
CA ARG A 159 -62.56 -4.72 8.92
C ARG A 159 -62.21 -3.30 8.47
N VAL A 160 -62.80 -2.29 9.10
CA VAL A 160 -62.53 -0.88 8.79
C VAL A 160 -61.11 -0.51 9.21
N GLN A 161 -60.69 -0.94 10.41
CA GLN A 161 -59.35 -0.67 10.91
C GLN A 161 -58.29 -1.56 10.23
N ALA A 162 -58.59 -2.84 10.01
CA ALA A 162 -57.67 -3.82 9.44
C ALA A 162 -57.32 -3.51 7.98
N ALA A 163 -58.25 -3.00 7.17
CA ALA A 163 -57.98 -2.64 5.78
C ALA A 163 -56.85 -1.61 5.66
N GLY A 164 -56.85 -0.58 6.52
CA GLY A 164 -55.76 0.40 6.59
C GLY A 164 -54.42 -0.22 7.00
N GLN A 165 -54.43 -1.18 7.93
CA GLN A 165 -53.22 -1.90 8.35
C GLN A 165 -52.64 -2.78 7.23
N PHE A 166 -53.47 -3.48 6.46
CA PHE A 166 -53.01 -4.28 5.33
C PHE A 166 -52.48 -3.42 4.18
N GLN A 167 -53.09 -2.26 3.93
CA GLN A 167 -52.57 -1.29 2.96
C GLN A 167 -51.23 -0.68 3.41
N LEU A 168 -51.07 -0.40 4.71
CA LEU A 168 -49.80 0.01 5.28
C LEU A 168 -48.74 -1.09 5.10
N LEU A 169 -49.08 -2.35 5.40
CA LEU A 169 -48.20 -3.50 5.22
C LEU A 169 -47.72 -3.64 3.76
N GLN A 170 -48.63 -3.51 2.79
CA GLN A 170 -48.29 -3.49 1.36
C GLN A 170 -47.29 -2.38 1.04
N SER A 171 -47.52 -1.18 1.57
CA SER A 171 -46.64 -0.02 1.35
C SER A 171 -45.26 -0.22 1.98
N LEU A 172 -45.19 -0.82 3.18
CA LEU A 172 -43.94 -1.15 3.85
C LEU A 172 -43.14 -2.20 3.08
N CYS A 173 -43.80 -3.23 2.55
CA CYS A 173 -43.16 -4.24 1.71
C CYS A 173 -42.57 -3.61 0.43
N ALA A 174 -43.35 -2.78 -0.27
CA ALA A 174 -42.87 -2.08 -1.46
C ALA A 174 -41.69 -1.13 -1.15
N LEU A 175 -41.76 -0.42 -0.01
CA LEU A 175 -40.66 0.45 0.43
C LEU A 175 -39.40 -0.37 0.73
N ALA A 176 -39.52 -1.49 1.44
CA ALA A 176 -38.39 -2.36 1.76
C ALA A 176 -37.73 -2.92 0.49
N GLU A 177 -38.54 -3.39 -0.47
CA GLU A 177 -38.06 -3.87 -1.76
C GLU A 177 -37.29 -2.77 -2.52
N GLN A 178 -37.87 -1.59 -2.64
CA GLN A 178 -37.21 -0.46 -3.30
C GLN A 178 -35.92 -0.04 -2.61
N THR A 179 -35.90 -0.01 -1.27
CA THR A 179 -34.69 0.32 -0.50
C THR A 179 -33.58 -0.68 -0.78
N VAL A 180 -33.88 -1.98 -0.77
CA VAL A 180 -32.90 -3.03 -1.03
C VAL A 180 -32.41 -2.99 -2.48
N VAL A 181 -33.31 -2.85 -3.46
CA VAL A 181 -32.95 -2.78 -4.88
C VAL A 181 -32.04 -1.57 -5.17
N ARG A 182 -32.35 -0.40 -4.62
CA ARG A 182 -31.48 0.79 -4.77
C ARG A 182 -30.12 0.56 -4.11
N ALA A 183 -30.11 0.03 -2.88
CA ALA A 183 -28.86 -0.26 -2.19
C ALA A 183 -27.99 -1.25 -2.96
N LEU A 184 -28.58 -2.28 -3.58
CA LEU A 184 -27.87 -3.23 -4.45
C LEU A 184 -27.27 -2.57 -5.68
N GLN A 185 -28.03 -1.69 -6.36
CA GLN A 185 -27.53 -0.93 -7.51
C GLN A 185 -26.37 -0.01 -7.14
N ASP A 186 -26.43 0.64 -5.98
CA ASP A 186 -25.35 1.50 -5.50
C ASP A 186 -24.14 0.68 -5.06
N PHE A 187 -24.36 -0.45 -4.40
CA PHE A 187 -23.31 -1.41 -4.04
C PHE A 187 -22.57 -1.92 -5.29
N ALA A 188 -23.31 -2.33 -6.32
CA ALA A 188 -22.75 -2.85 -7.57
C ALA A 188 -21.81 -1.86 -8.28
N LYS A 189 -22.14 -0.56 -8.21
CA LYS A 189 -21.34 0.53 -8.79
C LYS A 189 -20.12 0.93 -7.96
N ASN A 190 -20.10 0.59 -6.67
CA ASN A 190 -18.94 0.88 -5.84
C ASN A 190 -17.73 0.10 -6.34
N GLU A 191 -16.56 0.70 -6.20
CA GLU A 191 -15.33 0.16 -6.75
C GLU A 191 -14.42 -0.42 -5.67
N PHE A 192 -13.82 -1.56 -5.99
CA PHE A 192 -12.69 -2.10 -5.27
C PHE A 192 -11.40 -1.49 -5.80
N ILE A 193 -10.66 -0.83 -4.91
CA ILE A 193 -9.48 -0.04 -5.26
C ILE A 193 -8.23 -0.70 -4.70
N THR A 194 -7.32 -1.11 -5.58
CA THR A 194 -5.98 -1.58 -5.18
C THR A 194 -4.93 -1.34 -6.25
N ALA A 195 -3.78 -0.79 -5.84
CA ALA A 195 -2.66 -0.53 -6.75
C ALA A 195 -1.80 -1.77 -7.03
N ASN A 196 -1.81 -2.75 -6.12
CA ASN A 196 -1.05 -3.99 -6.23
C ASN A 196 -1.93 -5.18 -5.94
N VAL A 197 -1.51 -6.36 -6.40
CA VAL A 197 -2.16 -7.62 -6.03
C VAL A 197 -2.06 -7.80 -4.51
N ILE A 198 -3.21 -8.03 -3.89
CA ILE A 198 -3.32 -8.33 -2.45
C ILE A 198 -3.46 -9.84 -2.22
N SER A 199 -3.21 -10.27 -0.99
CA SER A 199 -3.41 -11.67 -0.64
C SER A 199 -4.90 -12.04 -0.67
N PRO A 200 -5.23 -13.32 -0.95
CA PRO A 200 -6.61 -13.81 -0.89
C PRO A 200 -7.26 -13.55 0.47
N THR A 201 -6.50 -13.71 1.56
CA THR A 201 -7.00 -13.48 2.92
C THR A 201 -7.39 -12.03 3.19
N VAL A 202 -6.61 -11.07 2.68
CA VAL A 202 -6.92 -9.65 2.82
C VAL A 202 -8.12 -9.30 1.94
N PHE A 203 -8.18 -9.84 0.72
CA PHE A 203 -9.32 -9.68 -0.16
C PHE A 203 -10.61 -10.18 0.51
N ASP A 204 -10.62 -11.41 1.00
CA ASP A 204 -11.78 -12.02 1.66
C ASP A 204 -12.20 -11.22 2.90
N ALA A 205 -11.25 -10.80 3.74
CA ALA A 205 -11.54 -10.01 4.92
C ALA A 205 -12.16 -8.65 4.58
N GLN A 206 -11.63 -7.96 3.57
CA GLN A 206 -12.20 -6.69 3.08
C GLN A 206 -13.61 -6.91 2.53
N MET A 207 -13.81 -7.93 1.69
CA MET A 207 -15.12 -8.20 1.09
C MET A 207 -16.17 -8.57 2.14
N GLN A 208 -15.82 -9.39 3.12
CA GLN A 208 -16.73 -9.71 4.22
C GLN A 208 -17.07 -8.48 5.07
N SER A 209 -16.11 -7.60 5.33
CA SER A 209 -16.35 -6.34 6.03
C SER A 209 -17.31 -5.43 5.25
N THR A 210 -17.10 -5.29 3.94
CA THR A 210 -17.95 -4.49 3.05
C THR A 210 -19.36 -5.07 2.97
N ILE A 211 -19.51 -6.38 2.81
CA ILE A 211 -20.81 -7.07 2.77
C ILE A 211 -21.54 -6.93 4.12
N SER A 212 -20.83 -7.10 5.23
CA SER A 212 -21.40 -6.94 6.58
C SER A 212 -21.90 -5.50 6.79
N THR A 213 -21.13 -4.52 6.34
CA THR A 213 -21.53 -3.11 6.39
C THR A 213 -22.78 -2.86 5.55
N PHE A 214 -22.86 -3.43 4.34
CA PHE A 214 -24.05 -3.36 3.50
C PHE A 214 -25.29 -3.96 4.18
N GLN A 215 -25.14 -5.13 4.81
CA GLN A 215 -26.21 -5.83 5.53
C GLN A 215 -26.70 -5.07 6.76
N LEU A 216 -25.86 -4.25 7.40
CA LEU A 216 -26.24 -3.42 8.55
C LEU A 216 -26.81 -2.06 8.12
N ALA A 217 -26.20 -1.42 7.12
CA ALA A 217 -26.57 -0.08 6.69
C ALA A 217 -27.93 -0.06 5.97
N THR A 218 -28.23 -1.08 5.16
CA THR A 218 -29.47 -1.11 4.36
C THR A 218 -30.73 -1.16 5.22
N PRO A 219 -30.86 -2.07 6.22
CA PRO A 219 -32.00 -2.05 7.15
C PRO A 219 -32.05 -0.77 7.98
N SER A 220 -30.90 -0.23 8.41
CA SER A 220 -30.84 1.02 9.17
C SER A 220 -31.37 2.22 8.37
N ALA A 221 -31.06 2.28 7.07
CA ALA A 221 -31.59 3.30 6.16
C ALA A 221 -33.10 3.17 5.98
N PHE A 222 -33.62 1.94 5.86
CA PHE A 222 -35.06 1.69 5.84
C PHE A 222 -35.75 2.19 7.12
N ILE A 223 -35.23 1.83 8.30
CA ILE A 223 -35.79 2.25 9.59
C ILE A 223 -35.76 3.78 9.73
N SER A 224 -34.66 4.42 9.31
CA SER A 224 -34.54 5.88 9.36
C SER A 224 -35.57 6.56 8.47
N THR A 225 -35.80 6.01 7.27
CA THR A 225 -36.85 6.49 6.36
C THR A 225 -38.24 6.31 6.97
N LEU A 226 -38.50 5.17 7.60
CA LEU A 226 -39.76 4.90 8.28
C LEU A 226 -40.03 5.86 9.45
N GLU A 227 -39.01 6.13 10.27
CA GLU A 227 -39.10 7.10 11.38
C GLU A 227 -39.36 8.52 10.87
N LEU A 228 -38.73 8.91 9.75
CA LEU A 228 -38.99 10.20 9.12
C LEU A 228 -40.45 10.31 8.67
N ILE A 229 -40.98 9.28 8.00
CA ILE A 229 -42.39 9.21 7.58
C ILE A 229 -43.30 9.34 8.81
N ARG A 230 -43.05 8.55 9.86
CA ARG A 230 -43.85 8.57 11.09
C ARG A 230 -43.87 9.96 11.74
N ARG A 231 -42.70 10.60 11.86
CA ARG A 231 -42.58 11.97 12.42
C ARG A 231 -43.32 12.99 11.56
N ALA A 232 -43.20 12.90 10.23
CA ALA A 232 -43.93 13.78 9.32
C ALA A 232 -45.45 13.60 9.45
N THR A 233 -45.94 12.36 9.56
CA THR A 233 -47.37 12.09 9.77
C THR A 233 -47.88 12.64 11.10
N HIS A 234 -47.13 12.48 12.20
CA HIS A 234 -47.50 13.07 13.50
C HIS A 234 -47.48 14.60 13.48
N GLY A 235 -46.47 15.21 12.84
CA GLY A 235 -46.40 16.67 12.68
C GLY A 235 -47.58 17.22 11.87
N ASN A 236 -47.94 16.54 10.77
CA ASN A 236 -49.10 16.90 9.96
C ASN A 236 -50.40 16.76 10.74
N ALA A 237 -50.56 15.68 11.52
CA ALA A 237 -51.74 15.50 12.37
C ALA A 237 -51.89 16.63 13.39
N PHE A 238 -50.79 17.08 14.01
CA PHE A 238 -50.80 18.23 14.91
C PHE A 238 -51.23 19.52 14.19
N MET A 239 -50.68 19.79 13.01
CA MET A 239 -51.08 20.96 12.20
C MET A 239 -52.54 20.91 11.77
N THR A 240 -53.06 19.73 11.41
CA THR A 240 -54.47 19.55 11.04
C THR A 240 -55.39 19.79 12.24
N VAL A 241 -55.06 19.25 13.42
CA VAL A 241 -55.84 19.50 14.66
C VAL A 241 -55.80 20.97 15.06
N TYR A 242 -54.64 21.62 14.91
CA TYR A 242 -54.53 23.05 15.19
C TYR A 242 -55.38 23.86 14.20
N ALA A 243 -55.32 23.56 12.91
CA ALA A 243 -56.10 24.26 11.88
C ALA A 243 -57.62 24.03 12.02
N SER A 244 -58.06 22.86 12.49
CA SER A 244 -59.49 22.57 12.72
C SER A 244 -60.04 23.12 14.03
N ASN A 245 -59.19 23.60 14.95
CA ASN A 245 -59.59 24.18 16.24
C ASN A 245 -59.71 25.72 16.20
N TRP A 246 -59.48 26.35 15.05
CA TRP A 246 -59.64 27.80 14.84
C TRP A 246 -60.95 28.18 14.11
N GLU A 247 -61.96 27.31 14.15
CA GLU A 247 -63.38 27.62 13.88
C GLU A 247 -64.18 27.59 15.18
#